data_AF-A0A0C3Q6L8-F1
#
_entry.id   AF-A0A0C3Q6L8-F1
#
_cell.length_a   1.000
_cell.length_b   1.000
_cell.length_c   1.000
_cell.angle_alpha   90.00
_cell.angle_beta   90.00
_cell.angle_gamma   90.00
#
_symmetry.space_group_name_H-M   'P 1'
#
loop_
_entity.id
_entity.type
_entity.pdbx_description
1 polymer ?
#
loop_
_entity_poly.entity_id
_entity_poly.type
_entity_poly.pdbx_seq_one_letter_code
_entity_poly.pdbx_strand_id
1 'polypeptide(L)' 'FTDYKSQARTLNHVVLDIASAGSLESVYVMVSRAVGLKNVLILRPFELLKIQRRQSPGVISEMMRLQRLD' A
#
# COMPACT_ATOMS: atom_id res chain seq x y z
N PHE A 1 3.17 -4.70 13.32
CA PHE A 1 3.69 -3.37 12.96
C PHE A 1 2.53 -2.52 12.49
N THR A 2 2.54 -1.20 12.72
CA THR A 2 1.69 -0.28 11.94
C THR A 2 2.34 -0.07 10.57
N ASP A 3 1.56 0.38 9.59
CA ASP A 3 2.05 0.80 8.27
C ASP A 3 3.28 1.72 8.41
N TYR A 4 3.19 2.74 9.27
CA TYR A 4 4.29 3.65 9.61
C TYR A 4 5.54 2.93 10.14
N LYS A 5 5.38 2.04 11.14
CA LYS A 5 6.52 1.31 11.74
C LYS A 5 7.11 0.22 10.84
N SER A 6 6.41 -0.15 9.77
CA SER A 6 6.87 -1.13 8.78
C SER A 6 7.57 -0.50 7.58
N GLN A 7 7.52 0.82 7.44
CA GLN A 7 8.08 1.51 6.28
C GLN A 7 9.58 1.21 6.12
N ALA A 8 10.02 0.97 4.87
CA ALA A 8 11.39 0.61 4.49
C ALA A 8 11.90 -0.75 4.98
N ARG A 9 11.01 -1.66 5.40
CA ARG A 9 11.37 -3.05 5.74
C ARG A 9 10.84 -4.04 4.72
N THR A 10 11.66 -5.03 4.38
CA THR A 10 11.24 -6.19 3.60
C THR A 10 10.88 -7.33 4.55
N LEU A 11 9.70 -7.91 4.39
CA LEU A 11 9.15 -8.95 5.26
C LEU A 11 8.89 -10.23 4.45
N ASN A 12 9.36 -11.36 4.97
CA ASN A 12 9.21 -12.67 4.31
C ASN A 12 7.79 -13.22 4.37
N HIS A 13 7.01 -12.85 5.40
CA HIS A 13 5.60 -13.20 5.55
C HIS A 13 4.86 -12.03 6.22
N VAL A 14 3.67 -11.69 5.72
CA VAL A 14 2.91 -10.52 6.18
C VAL A 14 1.43 -10.85 6.31
N VAL A 15 0.85 -10.51 7.47
CA VAL A 15 -0.60 -10.53 7.69
C VAL A 15 -1.10 -9.09 7.67
N LEU A 16 -2.06 -8.80 6.80
CA LEU A 16 -2.54 -7.44 6.51
C LEU A 16 -4.00 -7.25 6.90
N ASP A 17 -4.28 -6.24 7.73
CA ASP A 17 -5.63 -5.76 7.98
C ASP A 17 -5.96 -4.56 7.09
N ILE A 18 -6.30 -4.82 5.82
CA ILE A 18 -6.64 -3.75 4.86
C ILE A 18 -7.93 -3.01 5.27
N ALA A 19 -8.84 -3.66 5.98
CA ALA A 19 -10.10 -3.05 6.40
C ALA A 19 -9.90 -1.84 7.34
N SER A 20 -8.86 -1.87 8.18
CA SER A 20 -8.52 -0.76 9.09
C SER A 20 -7.62 0.31 8.47
N ALA A 21 -7.15 0.13 7.23
CA ALA A 21 -6.30 1.11 6.57
C ALA A 21 -7.04 2.45 6.35
N GLY A 22 -6.39 3.56 6.72
CA GLY A 22 -6.95 4.90 6.65
C GLY A 22 -6.93 5.51 5.24
N SER A 23 -5.94 5.16 4.42
CA SER A 23 -5.80 5.66 3.05
C SER A 23 -5.26 4.59 2.09
N LEU A 24 -5.28 4.92 0.79
CA LEU A 24 -4.72 4.05 -0.25
C LEU A 24 -3.19 3.91 -0.11
N GLU A 25 -2.52 4.99 0.29
CA GLU A 25 -1.09 5.04 0.54
C GLU A 25 -0.69 4.10 1.69
N SER A 26 -1.48 4.06 2.77
CA SER A 26 -1.29 3.07 3.86
C SER A 26 -1.34 1.64 3.34
N VAL A 27 -2.33 1.32 2.49
CA VAL A 27 -2.45 -0.03 1.90
C VAL A 27 -1.25 -0.33 1.00
N TYR A 28 -0.81 0.63 0.19
CA TYR A 28 0.38 0.49 -0.64
C TYR A 28 1.63 0.21 0.21
N VAL A 29 1.84 0.97 1.30
CA VAL A 29 2.96 0.76 2.22
C VAL A 29 2.90 -0.63 2.83
N MET A 30 1.73 -1.08 3.29
CA MET A 30 1.50 -2.40 3.88
C MET A 30 1.84 -3.55 2.91
N VAL A 31 1.34 -3.48 1.67
CA VAL A 31 1.55 -4.53 0.65
C VAL A 31 2.99 -4.53 0.14
N SER A 32 3.59 -3.36 -0.07
CA SER A 32 4.96 -3.21 -0.59
C SER A 32 6.07 -3.64 0.39
N ARG A 33 5.73 -4.17 1.57
CA ARG A 33 6.72 -4.82 2.47
C ARG A 33 6.88 -6.30 2.16
N ALA A 34 5.89 -6.94 1.53
CA ALA A 34 5.97 -8.36 1.22
C ALA A 34 6.88 -8.61 0.01
N VAL A 35 7.74 -9.63 0.09
CA VAL A 35 8.61 -10.04 -1.03
C VAL A 35 7.87 -10.70 -2.20
N GLY A 36 6.58 -11.01 -2.02
CA GLY A 36 5.74 -11.62 -3.05
C GLY A 36 4.35 -11.98 -2.53
N LEU A 37 3.42 -12.20 -3.46
CA LEU A 37 2.00 -12.42 -3.13
C LEU A 37 1.76 -13.68 -2.29
N LYS A 38 2.51 -14.75 -2.54
CA LYS A 38 2.43 -16.02 -1.77
C LYS A 38 2.73 -15.85 -0.27
N ASN A 39 3.32 -14.71 0.10
CA ASN A 39 3.74 -14.38 1.45
C ASN A 39 2.79 -13.38 2.13
N VAL A 40 1.63 -13.10 1.52
CA VAL A 40 0.62 -12.18 2.03
C VAL A 40 -0.61 -12.95 2.46
N LEU A 41 -1.05 -12.70 3.69
CA LEU A 41 -2.34 -13.15 4.20
C LEU A 41 -3.20 -11.92 4.50
N ILE A 42 -4.44 -11.91 4.02
CA ILE A 42 -5.42 -10.88 4.38
C ILE A 42 -6.15 -11.32 5.64
N LEU A 43 -6.11 -10.50 6.69
CA LEU A 43 -6.66 -10.83 8.00
C LEU A 43 -8.19 -11.04 7.97
N ARG A 44 -8.89 -10.22 7.17
CA ARG A 44 -10.35 -10.25 7.04
C ARG A 44 -10.82 -9.62 5.72
N PRO A 45 -12.04 -9.93 5.24
CA PRO A 45 -12.62 -9.27 4.07
C PRO A 45 -12.61 -7.74 4.22
N PHE A 46 -12.48 -7.03 3.11
CA PHE A 46 -12.45 -5.58 3.05
C PHE A 46 -13.19 -5.09 1.80
N GLU A 47 -13.69 -3.85 1.84
CA GLU A 47 -14.32 -3.23 0.67
C GLU A 47 -13.31 -2.97 -0.44
N LEU A 48 -13.64 -3.34 -1.67
CA LEU A 48 -12.77 -3.14 -2.85
C LEU A 48 -12.35 -1.66 -3.03
N LEU A 49 -13.20 -0.74 -2.58
CA LEU A 49 -12.92 0.70 -2.55
C LEU A 49 -11.68 1.06 -1.72
N LYS A 50 -11.19 0.22 -0.81
CA LYS A 50 -9.94 0.46 -0.07
C LYS A 50 -8.71 0.42 -0.97
N ILE A 51 -8.75 -0.32 -2.08
CA ILE A 51 -7.64 -0.47 -3.03
C ILE A 51 -7.90 0.17 -4.40
N GLN A 52 -9.16 0.43 -4.74
CA GLN A 52 -9.55 1.03 -6.03
C GLN A 52 -9.70 2.55 -5.98
N ARG A 53 -9.40 3.19 -4.85
CA ARG A 53 -9.41 4.65 -4.76
C ARG A 53 -8.37 5.23 -5.73
N ARG A 54 -8.69 6.39 -6.28
CA ARG A 54 -7.72 7.19 -7.03
C ARG A 54 -6.76 7.83 -6.03
N GLN A 55 -5.46 7.83 -6.34
CA GLN A 55 -4.49 8.65 -5.63
C GLN A 55 -4.87 10.13 -5.71
N SER A 56 -4.43 10.94 -4.74
CA SER A 56 -4.74 12.36 -4.77
C SER A 56 -4.24 13.02 -6.07
N PRO A 57 -4.97 14.04 -6.60
CA PRO A 57 -4.55 14.73 -7.82
C PRO A 57 -3.13 15.30 -7.76
N GLY A 58 -2.70 15.76 -6.57
CA GLY A 58 -1.34 16.25 -6.33
C GLY A 58 -0.29 15.16 -6.53
N VAL A 59 -0.49 13.96 -5.97
CA VAL A 59 0.43 12.83 -6.15
C VAL A 59 0.51 12.41 -7.62
N ILE A 60 -0.64 12.37 -8.31
CA ILE A 60 -0.69 12.06 -9.75
C ILE A 60 0.08 13.11 -10.56
N SER A 61 -0.11 14.40 -10.26
CA SER A 61 0.59 15.50 -10.92
C SER A 61 2.11 15.40 -10.72
N GLU A 62 2.56 15.12 -9.50
CA GLU A 62 3.99 14.96 -9.20
C GLU A 62 4.59 13.73 -9.88
N MET A 63 3.89 12.59 -9.91
CA MET A 63 4.34 11.42 -10.66
C MET A 63 4.47 11.71 -12.16
N MET A 64 3.50 12.41 -12.76
CA MET A 64 3.59 12.84 -14.16
C MET A 64 4.74 13.80 -14.40
N ARG A 65 5.05 14.69 -13.44
CA ARG A 65 6.20 15.61 -13.52
C ARG A 65 7.52 14.83 -13.51
N LEU A 66 7.65 13.84 -12.62
CA LEU A 66 8.85 13.01 -12.53
C LEU A 66 9.09 12.20 -13.81
N GLN A 67 8.05 11.61 -14.41
CA GLN A 67 8.16 10.87 -15.67
C GLN A 67 8.64 11.71 -16.86
N ARG A 68 8.56 13.04 -16.80
CA ARG A 68 9.03 13.95 -17.85
C ARG A 68 10.47 14.42 -17.65
N LEU A 69 11.08 14.09 -16.50
CA LEU A 69 12.44 14.45 -16.13
C LEU A 69 13.45 13.32 -16.42
N ASP A 70 12.95 12.12 -16.74
CA ASP A 70 13.70 10.98 -17.28
C ASP A 70 13.68 10.99 -18.81
#